data_AF-A0A1Q7FEF1-F1
#
_entry.id   AF-A0A1Q7FEF1-F1
#
_cell.length_a   1.000
_cell.length_b   1.000
_cell.length_c   1.000
_cell.angle_alpha   90.00
_cell.angle_beta   90.00
_cell.angle_gamma   90.00
#
_symmetry.space_group_name_H-M   'P 1'
#
loop_
_entity.id
_entity.type
_entity.pdbx_description
1 polymer ?
#
loop_
_entity_poly.entity_id
_entity_poly.type
_entity_poly.pdbx_seq_one_letter_code
_entity_poly.pdbx_strand_id
1 'polypeptide(L)'
;MSDPLVLEFTASIPEKFADAVNHVVSQKILASDFVLRNRVMLKSFIKKFHSEAGTLTDKVRSSIEFLDDPMTRIVVSTHQPNLFAYGGVFKELDRHSKVVNLFFVVDHDFVDESWVRLAQLPSVQHSSGVMELRLPVSESKRWQMVCNMPVPSHLVVHNWKRQVKSWIRKSTAVADKNMLVDNLEQFWQHVEYSHARAGSYADLNSFLMSRVVNETWNYSTLFVRLSETFTVFENGFTFLISNSNMYSDALRRAENMFMSHGIDTGVSSSSHLHAPAWLHCKCGSKTSAKIAMKNSDLVLAGPCMSCKKEQVLNLGNPENLDLGQFVHKLSPRAIPIPLLLARDLGISCYASGTGGIGYLVVGNIVSKKLGIGLPLVLVWPSRDIYKGIGQSEAAASMSTENNDLYLQSLEKQNVEYEERIKPLLSKRTERVRTGEPLGELLSRLFELKEEQREVRRKISTAEKIRNAGNLSPCFIDYAVNFGMARTERAWKNHLVKDGGLASPVEF
;
A
#
# COMPACT_ATOMS: atom_id res chain seq x y z
N MET A 1 15.51 22.08 4.92
CA MET A 1 15.12 22.20 3.51
C MET A 1 14.39 23.52 3.35
N SER A 2 14.80 24.37 2.42
CA SER A 2 14.29 25.75 2.28
C SER A 2 13.55 26.00 0.97
N ASP A 3 13.24 24.94 0.20
CA ASP A 3 12.41 25.10 -0.99
C ASP A 3 10.98 25.49 -0.57
N PRO A 4 10.47 26.65 -1.03
CA PRO A 4 9.17 27.15 -0.61
C PRO A 4 8.01 26.19 -0.94
N LEU A 5 8.09 25.44 -2.04
CA LEU A 5 7.01 24.55 -2.47
C LEU A 5 6.90 23.31 -1.58
N VAL A 6 8.03 22.77 -1.13
CA VAL A 6 8.03 21.64 -0.20
C VAL A 6 7.57 22.08 1.17
N LEU A 7 8.07 23.21 1.67
CA LEU A 7 7.64 23.76 2.96
C LEU A 7 6.15 24.07 2.97
N GLU A 8 5.64 24.71 1.92
CA GLU A 8 4.21 25.00 1.75
C GLU A 8 3.39 23.72 1.73
N PHE A 9 3.83 22.68 1.01
CA PHE A 9 3.14 21.39 1.01
C PHE A 9 3.11 20.76 2.40
N THR A 10 4.28 20.62 3.05
CA THR A 10 4.36 20.00 4.37
C THR A 10 3.56 20.76 5.43
N ALA A 11 3.57 22.10 5.37
CA ALA A 11 2.80 22.95 6.28
C ALA A 11 1.29 22.90 6.01
N SER A 12 0.86 22.43 4.83
CA SER A 12 -0.57 22.28 4.50
C SER A 12 -1.17 20.96 4.97
N ILE A 13 -0.36 19.99 5.38
CA ILE A 13 -0.84 18.72 5.94
C ILE A 13 -1.30 18.97 7.38
N PRO A 14 -2.58 18.73 7.72
CA PRO A 14 -3.06 18.92 9.08
C PRO A 14 -2.42 17.93 10.05
N GLU A 15 -2.02 18.43 11.22
CA GLU A 15 -1.53 17.58 12.31
C GLU A 15 -2.66 16.93 13.10
N LYS A 16 -3.82 17.60 13.22
CA LYS A 16 -4.98 17.13 13.98
C LYS A 16 -6.17 16.82 13.10
N PHE A 17 -6.94 15.82 13.51
CA PHE A 17 -8.16 15.41 12.81
C PHE A 17 -9.20 16.53 12.75
N ALA A 18 -9.37 17.30 13.84
CA ALA A 18 -10.32 18.40 13.89
C ALA A 18 -10.02 19.48 12.83
N ASP A 19 -8.73 19.79 12.61
CA ASP A 19 -8.30 20.76 11.60
C ASP A 19 -8.61 20.28 10.19
N ALA A 20 -8.37 18.99 9.92
CA ALA A 20 -8.74 18.37 8.65
C ALA A 20 -10.26 18.45 8.40
N VAL A 21 -11.07 18.11 9.40
CA VAL A 21 -12.54 18.19 9.30
C VAL A 21 -13.00 19.63 9.06
N ASN A 22 -12.49 20.59 9.84
CA ASN A 22 -12.82 22.00 9.71
C ASN A 22 -12.44 22.53 8.32
N HIS A 23 -11.29 22.13 7.78
CA HIS A 23 -10.86 22.51 6.45
C HIS A 23 -11.81 21.96 5.37
N VAL A 24 -12.11 20.66 5.40
CA VAL A 24 -13.01 20.03 4.40
C VAL A 24 -14.43 20.62 4.46
N VAL A 25 -14.96 20.85 5.65
CA VAL A 25 -16.33 21.38 5.83
C VAL A 25 -16.42 22.88 5.48
N SER A 26 -15.36 23.65 5.74
CA SER A 26 -15.34 25.10 5.45
C SER A 26 -15.11 25.43 3.97
N GLN A 27 -14.70 24.47 3.14
CA GLN A 27 -14.61 24.66 1.70
C GLN A 27 -15.98 25.08 1.15
N LYS A 28 -16.01 26.16 0.36
CA LYS A 28 -17.21 26.69 -0.32
C LYS A 28 -17.17 26.47 -1.85
N ILE A 29 -16.32 25.56 -2.31
CA ILE A 29 -16.14 25.27 -3.74
C ILE A 29 -17.35 24.49 -4.25
N LEU A 30 -18.01 24.99 -5.29
CA LEU A 30 -19.06 24.27 -6.01
C LEU A 30 -18.44 23.41 -7.11
N ALA A 31 -18.92 22.17 -7.27
CA ALA A 31 -18.54 21.37 -8.43
C ALA A 31 -19.09 22.01 -9.71
N SER A 32 -18.27 22.06 -10.76
CA SER A 32 -18.70 22.51 -12.08
C SER A 32 -19.53 21.43 -12.79
N ASP A 33 -20.30 21.81 -13.82
CA ASP A 33 -21.06 20.85 -14.64
C ASP A 33 -20.18 19.76 -15.26
N PHE A 34 -18.93 20.10 -15.58
CA PHE A 34 -17.92 19.13 -16.03
C PHE A 34 -17.68 18.06 -14.96
N VAL A 35 -17.39 18.47 -13.73
CA VAL A 35 -17.15 17.57 -12.60
C VAL A 35 -18.41 16.75 -12.27
N LEU A 36 -19.58 17.39 -12.25
CA LEU A 36 -20.86 16.72 -11.95
C LEU A 36 -21.17 15.60 -12.94
N ARG A 37 -20.96 15.81 -14.24
CA ARG A 37 -21.17 14.76 -15.25
C ARG A 37 -20.30 13.53 -15.00
N ASN A 38 -19.05 13.72 -14.61
CA ASN A 38 -18.15 12.63 -14.27
C ASN A 38 -18.59 11.91 -12.98
N ARG A 39 -19.00 12.65 -11.95
CA ARG A 39 -19.54 12.07 -10.71
C ARG A 39 -20.82 11.26 -10.95
N VAL A 40 -21.71 11.73 -11.83
CA VAL A 40 -22.92 10.99 -12.23
C VAL A 40 -22.57 9.71 -12.97
N MET A 41 -21.60 9.75 -13.90
CA MET A 41 -21.12 8.54 -14.59
C MET A 41 -20.56 7.51 -13.60
N LEU A 42 -19.82 7.98 -12.59
CA LEU A 42 -19.21 7.15 -11.55
C LEU A 42 -20.24 6.36 -10.72
N LYS A 43 -21.47 6.90 -10.52
CA LYS A 43 -22.54 6.22 -9.77
C LYS A 43 -22.78 4.80 -10.27
N SER A 44 -22.75 4.59 -11.59
CA SER A 44 -23.02 3.26 -12.19
C SER A 44 -21.96 2.21 -11.82
N PHE A 45 -20.68 2.59 -11.84
CA PHE A 45 -19.57 1.73 -11.46
C PHE A 45 -19.56 1.41 -9.96
N ILE A 46 -19.90 2.38 -9.11
CA ILE A 46 -20.05 2.17 -7.67
C ILE A 46 -21.22 1.20 -7.38
N LYS A 47 -22.39 1.43 -8.01
CA LYS A 47 -23.56 0.53 -7.87
C LYS A 47 -23.20 -0.90 -8.30
N LYS A 48 -22.45 -1.06 -9.40
CA LYS A 48 -21.96 -2.36 -9.87
C LYS A 48 -21.06 -3.02 -8.81
N PHE A 49 -20.00 -2.33 -8.36
CA PHE A 49 -19.08 -2.86 -7.36
C PHE A 49 -19.81 -3.36 -6.11
N HIS A 50 -20.66 -2.52 -5.50
CA HIS A 50 -21.34 -2.90 -4.26
C HIS A 50 -22.40 -3.99 -4.45
N SER A 51 -23.02 -4.08 -5.63
CA SER A 51 -23.92 -5.19 -5.95
C SER A 51 -23.15 -6.51 -6.06
N GLU A 52 -21.99 -6.50 -6.72
CA GLU A 52 -21.12 -7.67 -6.83
C GLU A 52 -20.53 -8.06 -5.48
N ALA A 53 -20.12 -7.11 -4.65
CA ALA A 53 -19.58 -7.34 -3.30
C ALA A 53 -20.64 -7.78 -2.28
N GLY A 54 -21.93 -7.54 -2.56
CA GLY A 54 -23.02 -7.76 -1.62
C GLY A 54 -23.09 -6.69 -0.51
N THR A 55 -22.57 -5.49 -0.76
CA THR A 55 -22.46 -4.39 0.22
C THR A 55 -23.26 -3.15 -0.16
N LEU A 56 -24.21 -3.25 -1.11
CA LEU A 56 -25.11 -2.16 -1.51
C LEU A 56 -26.24 -1.94 -0.48
N THR A 57 -25.87 -1.52 0.72
CA THR A 57 -26.78 -1.17 1.83
C THR A 57 -27.53 0.13 1.56
N ASP A 58 -28.59 0.41 2.33
CA ASP A 58 -29.36 1.66 2.19
C ASP A 58 -28.50 2.92 2.44
N LYS A 59 -27.52 2.82 3.36
CA LYS A 59 -26.55 3.88 3.60
C LYS A 59 -25.66 4.13 2.38
N VAL A 60 -25.14 3.06 1.78
CA VAL A 60 -24.33 3.17 0.55
C VAL A 60 -25.17 3.74 -0.59
N ARG A 61 -26.41 3.26 -0.79
CA ARG A 61 -27.32 3.81 -1.80
C ARG A 61 -27.55 5.31 -1.61
N SER A 62 -27.81 5.73 -0.37
CA SER A 62 -28.00 7.14 -0.03
C SER A 62 -26.74 7.97 -0.30
N SER A 63 -25.55 7.45 0.04
CA SER A 63 -24.28 8.12 -0.25
C SER A 63 -23.97 8.21 -1.74
N ILE A 64 -24.37 7.24 -2.55
CA ILE A 64 -24.24 7.31 -4.02
C ILE A 64 -25.06 8.47 -4.56
N GLU A 65 -26.25 8.73 -4.01
CA GLU A 65 -27.09 9.79 -4.53
C GLU A 65 -26.47 11.18 -4.33
N PHE A 66 -25.74 11.43 -3.24
CA PHE A 66 -25.02 12.70 -3.03
C PHE A 66 -23.98 13.05 -4.10
N LEU A 67 -23.56 12.11 -4.96
CA LEU A 67 -22.57 12.42 -6.01
C LEU A 67 -23.09 13.39 -7.10
N ASP A 68 -24.40 13.60 -7.22
CA ASP A 68 -24.97 14.61 -8.12
C ASP A 68 -25.13 16.01 -7.51
N ASP A 69 -24.95 16.15 -6.19
CA ASP A 69 -25.04 17.44 -5.51
C ASP A 69 -23.72 18.22 -5.68
N PRO A 70 -23.73 19.44 -6.27
CA PRO A 70 -22.55 20.28 -6.42
C PRO A 70 -21.90 20.71 -5.11
N MET A 71 -22.63 20.65 -4.00
CA MET A 71 -22.14 20.96 -2.65
C MET A 71 -21.45 19.78 -1.98
N THR A 72 -21.56 18.57 -2.53
CA THR A 72 -20.98 17.36 -1.91
C THR A 72 -19.47 17.44 -1.87
N ARG A 73 -18.93 17.24 -0.67
CA ARG A 73 -17.50 17.10 -0.40
C ARG A 73 -17.11 15.65 -0.57
N ILE A 74 -16.08 15.39 -1.36
CA ILE A 74 -15.59 14.02 -1.59
C ILE A 74 -14.23 13.88 -0.94
N VAL A 75 -14.15 12.97 0.03
CA VAL A 75 -12.90 12.48 0.60
C VAL A 75 -12.54 11.22 -0.15
N VAL A 76 -11.35 11.19 -0.75
CA VAL A 76 -10.86 10.02 -1.49
C VAL A 76 -9.71 9.35 -0.79
N SER A 77 -9.78 8.03 -0.70
CA SER A 77 -8.64 7.15 -0.45
C SER A 77 -8.42 6.25 -1.66
N THR A 78 -7.16 5.93 -1.95
CA THR A 78 -6.82 4.96 -2.99
C THR A 78 -5.87 3.94 -2.42
N HIS A 79 -6.08 2.67 -2.80
CA HIS A 79 -5.18 1.62 -2.37
C HIS A 79 -5.23 0.41 -3.29
N GLN A 80 -4.10 -0.30 -3.37
CA GLN A 80 -4.03 -1.59 -4.04
C GLN A 80 -4.89 -2.64 -3.31
N PRO A 81 -5.46 -3.64 -4.01
CA PRO A 81 -6.20 -4.74 -3.39
C PRO A 81 -5.23 -5.75 -2.74
N ASN A 82 -4.56 -5.32 -1.67
CA ASN A 82 -3.55 -6.10 -0.95
C ASN A 82 -4.13 -7.33 -0.27
N LEU A 83 -3.33 -8.39 -0.15
CA LEU A 83 -3.72 -9.59 0.59
C LEU A 83 -3.95 -9.21 2.05
N PHE A 84 -5.19 -9.22 2.51
CA PHE A 84 -5.56 -8.78 3.86
C PHE A 84 -4.92 -7.44 4.24
N ALA A 85 -5.26 -6.36 3.53
CA ALA A 85 -4.66 -5.04 3.66
C ALA A 85 -4.25 -4.62 5.10
N TYR A 86 -3.18 -3.85 5.21
CA TYR A 86 -2.66 -3.37 6.51
C TYR A 86 -3.67 -2.45 7.22
N GLY A 87 -3.59 -2.37 8.55
CA GLY A 87 -4.53 -1.58 9.35
C GLY A 87 -4.69 -0.12 8.89
N GLY A 88 -3.60 0.51 8.44
CA GLY A 88 -3.63 1.87 7.89
C GLY A 88 -4.55 2.06 6.68
N VAL A 89 -4.92 1.02 5.93
CA VAL A 89 -5.82 1.15 4.78
C VAL A 89 -7.26 1.42 5.20
N PHE A 90 -7.61 1.03 6.43
CA PHE A 90 -8.97 1.05 6.94
C PHE A 90 -9.32 2.29 7.78
N LYS A 91 -8.33 3.14 8.06
CA LYS A 91 -8.55 4.37 8.85
C LYS A 91 -9.32 5.36 7.96
N GLU A 92 -10.62 5.51 8.15
CA GLU A 92 -11.47 6.39 7.32
C GLU A 92 -12.18 7.49 8.14
N LEU A 93 -12.57 8.57 7.44
CA LEU A 93 -13.24 9.74 8.00
C LEU A 93 -14.78 9.61 7.91
N ASP A 94 -15.49 8.99 8.85
CA ASP A 94 -16.97 8.90 8.78
C ASP A 94 -17.69 9.74 9.84
N ARG A 95 -17.98 11.04 9.56
CA ARG A 95 -18.76 11.90 10.52
C ARG A 95 -19.69 13.00 9.99
N HIS A 96 -19.93 13.22 8.69
CA HIS A 96 -20.77 14.37 8.28
C HIS A 96 -21.74 14.10 7.11
N SER A 97 -22.97 14.61 7.24
CA SER A 97 -24.12 14.35 6.34
C SER A 97 -24.00 14.89 4.91
N LYS A 98 -22.88 15.52 4.54
CA LYS A 98 -22.57 16.02 3.18
C LYS A 98 -21.16 15.68 2.71
N VAL A 99 -20.50 14.75 3.40
CA VAL A 99 -19.18 14.24 3.02
C VAL A 99 -19.37 12.80 2.53
N VAL A 100 -18.90 12.54 1.32
CA VAL A 100 -18.85 11.21 0.74
C VAL A 100 -17.43 10.68 0.85
N ASN A 101 -17.28 9.51 1.49
CA ASN A 101 -16.05 8.74 1.47
C ASN A 101 -16.04 7.86 0.23
N LEU A 102 -15.04 8.05 -0.62
CA LEU A 102 -14.87 7.32 -1.87
C LEU A 102 -13.54 6.59 -1.85
N PHE A 103 -13.58 5.28 -2.04
CA PHE A 103 -12.42 4.42 -2.03
C PHE A 103 -12.19 3.84 -3.43
N PHE A 104 -11.09 4.26 -4.08
CA PHE A 104 -10.67 3.66 -5.35
C PHE A 104 -9.73 2.48 -5.10
N VAL A 105 -10.13 1.32 -5.61
CA VAL A 105 -9.31 0.12 -5.64
C VAL A 105 -8.38 0.20 -6.85
N VAL A 106 -7.07 0.34 -6.61
CA VAL A 106 -6.02 0.40 -7.64
C VAL A 106 -5.68 -1.03 -8.07
N ASP A 107 -6.58 -1.65 -8.82
CA ASP A 107 -6.52 -3.06 -9.24
C ASP A 107 -5.75 -3.30 -10.54
N HIS A 108 -5.34 -2.24 -11.24
CA HIS A 108 -4.55 -2.31 -12.47
C HIS A 108 -3.02 -2.36 -12.23
N ASP A 109 -2.57 -2.44 -10.98
CA ASP A 109 -1.15 -2.61 -10.65
C ASP A 109 -0.65 -4.03 -10.82
N PHE A 110 0.67 -4.21 -10.78
CA PHE A 110 1.28 -5.52 -10.99
C PHE A 110 1.13 -6.40 -9.75
N VAL A 111 0.92 -7.69 -9.98
CA VAL A 111 0.89 -8.66 -8.88
C VAL A 111 2.28 -8.90 -8.25
N ASP A 112 3.38 -8.50 -8.89
CA ASP A 112 4.73 -8.63 -8.33
C ASP A 112 4.92 -7.82 -7.04
N GLU A 113 4.09 -6.79 -6.81
CA GLU A 113 4.12 -5.99 -5.59
C GLU A 113 3.96 -6.87 -4.35
N SER A 114 4.90 -6.72 -3.40
CA SER A 114 5.00 -7.64 -2.25
C SER A 114 3.72 -7.67 -1.43
N TRP A 115 3.16 -6.49 -1.13
CA TRP A 115 1.94 -6.35 -0.34
C TRP A 115 0.68 -6.86 -1.04
N VAL A 116 0.70 -6.94 -2.37
CA VAL A 116 -0.38 -7.56 -3.14
C VAL A 116 -0.41 -9.06 -2.90
N ARG A 117 0.74 -9.71 -2.64
CA ARG A 117 0.84 -11.17 -2.47
C ARG A 117 1.04 -11.63 -1.04
N LEU A 118 1.45 -10.75 -0.14
CA LEU A 118 1.87 -11.10 1.21
C LEU A 118 1.02 -10.37 2.25
N ALA A 119 0.52 -11.15 3.20
CA ALA A 119 -0.02 -10.66 4.47
C ALA A 119 0.92 -11.10 5.59
N GLN A 120 1.33 -10.16 6.43
CA GLN A 120 2.32 -10.40 7.48
C GLN A 120 1.71 -10.28 8.87
N LEU A 121 2.02 -11.24 9.73
CA LEU A 121 1.60 -11.32 11.13
C LEU A 121 2.84 -11.44 12.04
N PRO A 122 2.85 -10.80 13.22
CA PRO A 122 4.00 -10.85 14.12
C PRO A 122 4.11 -12.24 14.77
N SER A 123 5.28 -12.88 14.69
CA SER A 123 5.48 -14.20 15.29
C SER A 123 6.96 -14.54 15.50
N VAL A 124 7.41 -14.51 16.76
CA VAL A 124 8.78 -14.89 17.14
C VAL A 124 9.09 -16.39 16.92
N GLN A 125 8.06 -17.20 16.70
CA GLN A 125 8.20 -18.63 16.39
C GLN A 125 8.71 -18.86 14.95
N HIS A 126 8.56 -17.88 14.07
CA HIS A 126 9.04 -17.95 12.69
C HIS A 126 10.48 -17.46 12.59
N SER A 127 11.23 -17.95 11.60
CA SER A 127 12.67 -17.69 11.47
C SER A 127 13.02 -16.20 11.34
N SER A 128 12.13 -15.39 10.76
CA SER A 128 12.29 -13.94 10.58
C SER A 128 11.57 -13.09 11.64
N GLY A 129 10.86 -13.71 12.60
CA GLY A 129 9.98 -12.98 13.52
C GLY A 129 8.62 -12.60 12.91
N VAL A 130 8.36 -13.05 11.68
CA VAL A 130 7.15 -12.72 10.90
C VAL A 130 6.58 -14.00 10.30
N MET A 131 5.27 -14.20 10.47
CA MET A 131 4.50 -15.19 9.74
C MET A 131 3.94 -14.57 8.47
N GLU A 132 4.11 -15.21 7.33
CA GLU A 132 3.61 -14.73 6.04
C GLU A 132 2.51 -15.64 5.50
N LEU A 133 1.36 -15.05 5.17
CA LEU A 133 0.36 -15.66 4.29
C LEU A 133 0.68 -15.19 2.87
N ARG A 134 0.80 -16.15 1.94
CA ARG A 134 1.26 -15.88 0.58
C ARG A 134 0.26 -16.33 -0.46
N LEU A 135 0.00 -15.48 -1.45
CA LEU A 135 -0.59 -15.88 -2.72
C LEU A 135 0.50 -16.51 -3.60
N PRO A 136 0.39 -17.79 -3.99
CA PRO A 136 1.33 -18.38 -4.92
C PRO A 136 1.14 -17.77 -6.32
N VAL A 137 2.21 -17.17 -6.85
CA VAL A 137 2.23 -16.58 -8.20
C VAL A 137 3.46 -17.10 -8.93
N SER A 138 3.25 -17.63 -10.13
CA SER A 138 4.35 -18.07 -10.99
C SER A 138 5.11 -16.88 -11.58
N GLU A 139 6.41 -17.05 -11.84
CA GLU A 139 7.25 -16.01 -12.47
C GLU A 139 6.66 -15.44 -13.77
N SER A 140 6.01 -16.30 -14.57
CA SER A 140 5.34 -15.90 -15.81
C SER A 140 4.15 -14.95 -15.61
N LYS A 141 3.58 -14.89 -14.41
CA LYS A 141 2.40 -14.08 -14.08
C LYS A 141 2.72 -12.84 -13.26
N ARG A 142 3.97 -12.66 -12.80
CA ARG A 142 4.34 -11.54 -11.91
C ARG A 142 4.03 -10.15 -12.49
N TRP A 143 4.11 -10.02 -13.81
CA TRP A 143 3.81 -8.78 -14.53
C TRP A 143 2.35 -8.66 -14.99
N GLN A 144 1.44 -9.53 -14.53
CA GLN A 144 0.02 -9.37 -14.80
C GLN A 144 -0.60 -8.32 -13.87
N MET A 145 -1.62 -7.63 -14.37
CA MET A 145 -2.42 -6.71 -13.56
C MET A 145 -3.25 -7.49 -12.54
N VAL A 146 -3.44 -6.96 -11.33
CA VAL A 146 -4.14 -7.68 -10.24
C VAL A 146 -5.58 -8.04 -10.62
N CYS A 147 -6.29 -7.16 -11.31
CA CYS A 147 -7.64 -7.41 -11.83
C CYS A 147 -7.72 -8.58 -12.82
N ASN A 148 -6.61 -8.96 -13.46
CA ASN A 148 -6.54 -10.10 -14.37
C ASN A 148 -6.12 -11.41 -13.68
N MET A 149 -5.76 -11.36 -12.39
CA MET A 149 -5.39 -12.56 -11.65
C MET A 149 -6.64 -13.34 -11.23
N PRO A 150 -6.65 -14.67 -11.40
CA PRO A 150 -7.80 -15.49 -11.02
C PRO A 150 -7.99 -15.47 -9.51
N VAL A 151 -9.23 -15.73 -9.07
CA VAL A 151 -9.55 -15.94 -7.66
C VAL A 151 -8.68 -17.08 -7.10
N PRO A 152 -8.10 -16.93 -5.89
CA PRO A 152 -7.35 -18.00 -5.24
C PRO A 152 -8.20 -19.26 -5.06
N SER A 153 -7.62 -20.45 -5.12
CA SER A 153 -8.38 -21.68 -4.90
C SER A 153 -8.83 -21.81 -3.45
N HIS A 154 -9.93 -22.56 -3.21
CA HIS A 154 -10.39 -22.87 -1.85
C HIS A 154 -9.29 -23.48 -0.97
N LEU A 155 -8.39 -24.29 -1.56
CA LEU A 155 -7.25 -24.87 -0.83
C LEU A 155 -6.29 -23.79 -0.32
N VAL A 156 -5.99 -22.76 -1.13
CA VAL A 156 -5.12 -21.64 -0.72
C VAL A 156 -5.77 -20.88 0.44
N VAL A 157 -7.04 -20.52 0.32
CA VAL A 157 -7.79 -19.81 1.38
C VAL A 157 -7.88 -20.64 2.66
N HIS A 158 -8.19 -21.94 2.54
CA HIS A 158 -8.22 -22.87 3.67
C HIS A 158 -6.85 -22.96 4.37
N ASN A 159 -5.76 -23.02 3.61
CA ASN A 159 -4.41 -23.04 4.14
C ASN A 159 -4.05 -21.75 4.87
N TRP A 160 -4.51 -20.59 4.41
CA TRP A 160 -4.36 -19.33 5.15
C TRP A 160 -5.09 -19.39 6.50
N LYS A 161 -6.36 -19.82 6.53
CA LYS A 161 -7.14 -19.99 7.77
C LYS A 161 -6.41 -20.90 8.76
N ARG A 162 -5.93 -22.04 8.28
CA ARG A 162 -5.22 -23.05 9.07
C ARG A 162 -3.93 -22.50 9.67
N GLN A 163 -3.17 -21.69 8.93
CA GLN A 163 -1.95 -21.06 9.42
C GLN A 163 -2.26 -20.08 10.56
N VAL A 164 -3.27 -19.22 10.40
CA VAL A 164 -3.69 -18.28 11.46
C VAL A 164 -4.19 -19.02 12.70
N LYS A 165 -5.02 -20.08 12.53
CA LYS A 165 -5.43 -20.95 13.65
C LYS A 165 -4.24 -21.58 14.37
N SER A 166 -3.25 -22.07 13.61
CA SER A 166 -2.03 -22.65 14.19
C SER A 166 -1.24 -21.60 14.98
N TRP A 167 -1.13 -20.37 14.47
CA TRP A 167 -0.46 -19.27 15.14
C TRP A 167 -1.12 -18.94 16.48
N ILE A 168 -2.46 -18.83 16.53
CA ILE A 168 -3.21 -18.64 17.78
C ILE A 168 -2.96 -19.79 18.77
N ARG A 169 -3.10 -21.05 18.31
CA ARG A 169 -2.99 -22.23 19.17
C ARG A 169 -1.61 -22.40 19.78
N LYS A 170 -0.56 -22.16 19.00
CA LYS A 170 0.83 -22.27 19.44
C LYS A 170 1.26 -21.11 20.33
N SER A 171 0.45 -20.06 20.47
CA SER A 171 0.83 -18.95 21.31
C SER A 171 0.88 -19.34 22.78
N THR A 172 1.90 -18.85 23.49
CA THR A 172 2.05 -19.06 24.95
C THR A 172 1.70 -17.81 25.75
N ALA A 173 1.58 -16.65 25.11
CA ALA A 173 1.44 -15.36 25.78
C ALA A 173 -0.01 -14.95 26.08
N VAL A 174 -1.02 -15.67 25.57
CA VAL A 174 -2.44 -15.30 25.72
C VAL A 174 -3.23 -16.40 26.44
N ALA A 175 -3.95 -16.01 27.50
CA ALA A 175 -4.73 -16.91 28.33
C ALA A 175 -6.05 -17.36 27.65
N ASP A 176 -6.78 -16.45 27.00
CA ASP A 176 -8.06 -16.76 26.35
C ASP A 176 -7.90 -16.99 24.84
N LYS A 177 -7.50 -18.21 24.47
CA LYS A 177 -7.38 -18.62 23.08
C LYS A 177 -8.73 -18.82 22.38
N ASN A 178 -9.80 -19.06 23.14
CA ASN A 178 -11.12 -19.31 22.57
C ASN A 178 -11.68 -18.03 21.96
N MET A 179 -11.60 -16.92 22.70
CA MET A 179 -11.98 -15.59 22.17
C MET A 179 -11.23 -15.25 20.88
N LEU A 180 -9.93 -15.51 20.80
CA LEU A 180 -9.12 -15.26 19.61
C LEU A 180 -9.57 -16.12 18.41
N VAL A 181 -9.93 -17.39 18.65
CA VAL A 181 -10.46 -18.28 17.62
C VAL A 181 -11.85 -17.83 17.17
N ASP A 182 -12.71 -17.40 18.09
CA ASP A 182 -14.05 -16.89 17.77
C ASP A 182 -13.97 -15.61 16.93
N ASN A 183 -13.06 -14.70 17.29
CA ASN A 183 -12.74 -13.51 16.49
C ASN A 183 -12.26 -13.88 15.09
N LEU A 184 -11.38 -14.88 14.97
CA LEU A 184 -10.93 -15.38 13.67
C LEU A 184 -12.09 -15.94 12.86
N GLU A 185 -12.97 -16.76 13.45
CA GLU A 185 -14.11 -17.34 12.73
C GLU A 185 -15.07 -16.26 12.22
N GLN A 186 -15.38 -15.25 13.05
CA GLN A 186 -16.20 -14.11 12.63
C GLN A 186 -15.57 -13.36 11.45
N PHE A 187 -14.28 -13.05 11.52
CA PHE A 187 -13.57 -12.43 10.40
C PHE A 187 -13.58 -13.32 9.15
N TRP A 188 -13.37 -14.64 9.34
CA TRP A 188 -13.24 -15.57 8.23
C TRP A 188 -14.56 -15.81 7.48
N GLN A 189 -15.71 -15.60 8.11
CA GLN A 189 -17.01 -15.59 7.43
C GLN A 189 -17.05 -14.52 6.33
N HIS A 190 -16.50 -13.33 6.57
CA HIS A 190 -16.39 -12.30 5.52
C HIS A 190 -15.42 -12.72 4.42
N VAL A 191 -14.31 -13.40 4.76
CA VAL A 191 -13.34 -13.92 3.78
C VAL A 191 -13.99 -14.95 2.86
N GLU A 192 -14.71 -15.92 3.43
CA GLU A 192 -15.42 -16.97 2.66
C GLU A 192 -16.54 -16.38 1.81
N TYR A 193 -17.30 -15.42 2.33
CA TYR A 193 -18.33 -14.73 1.56
C TYR A 193 -17.74 -13.95 0.37
N SER A 194 -16.70 -13.15 0.60
CA SER A 194 -16.02 -12.40 -0.47
C SER A 194 -15.41 -13.35 -1.51
N HIS A 195 -14.82 -14.46 -1.07
CA HIS A 195 -14.27 -15.49 -1.95
C HIS A 195 -15.31 -16.11 -2.87
N ALA A 196 -16.51 -16.40 -2.35
CA ALA A 196 -17.61 -16.98 -3.13
C ALA A 196 -18.17 -16.03 -4.22
N ARG A 197 -17.96 -14.71 -4.07
CA ARG A 197 -18.50 -13.69 -4.99
C ARG A 197 -17.46 -13.08 -5.92
N ALA A 198 -16.19 -13.21 -5.60
CA ALA A 198 -15.10 -12.64 -6.36
C ALA A 198 -15.04 -13.21 -7.80
N GLY A 199 -14.83 -12.32 -8.79
CA GLY A 199 -14.49 -12.73 -10.17
C GLY A 199 -12.97 -12.78 -10.41
N SER A 200 -12.21 -12.08 -9.57
CA SER A 200 -10.75 -11.97 -9.65
C SER A 200 -10.11 -11.96 -8.26
N TYR A 201 -8.78 -12.03 -8.21
CA TYR A 201 -8.04 -11.84 -6.97
C TYR A 201 -8.22 -10.43 -6.39
N ALA A 202 -8.29 -9.40 -7.24
CA ALA A 202 -8.58 -8.04 -6.82
C ALA A 202 -9.96 -7.92 -6.15
N ASP A 203 -10.96 -8.64 -6.66
CA ASP A 203 -12.31 -8.67 -6.08
C ASP A 203 -12.31 -9.28 -4.69
N LEU A 204 -11.63 -10.41 -4.48
CA LEU A 204 -11.57 -11.05 -3.16
C LEU A 204 -11.14 -10.04 -2.07
N ASN A 205 -10.03 -9.34 -2.30
CA ASN A 205 -9.48 -8.41 -1.31
C ASN A 205 -10.34 -7.15 -1.18
N SER A 206 -10.83 -6.59 -2.28
CA SER A 206 -11.66 -5.38 -2.24
C SER A 206 -13.06 -5.61 -1.68
N PHE A 207 -13.68 -6.75 -1.96
CA PHE A 207 -14.96 -7.14 -1.37
C PHE A 207 -14.79 -7.38 0.13
N LEU A 208 -13.70 -8.03 0.56
CA LEU A 208 -13.41 -8.17 1.98
C LEU A 208 -13.29 -6.81 2.68
N MET A 209 -12.55 -5.85 2.10
CA MET A 209 -12.46 -4.49 2.64
C MET A 209 -13.83 -3.82 2.74
N SER A 210 -14.61 -3.83 1.65
CA SER A 210 -15.95 -3.23 1.64
C SER A 210 -16.90 -3.90 2.63
N ARG A 211 -16.84 -5.22 2.82
CA ARG A 211 -17.68 -5.91 3.82
C ARG A 211 -17.34 -5.48 5.24
N VAL A 212 -16.05 -5.44 5.59
CA VAL A 212 -15.61 -4.98 6.91
C VAL A 212 -16.08 -3.53 7.16
N VAL A 213 -15.86 -2.65 6.18
CA VAL A 213 -16.20 -1.22 6.32
C VAL A 213 -17.72 -0.98 6.32
N ASN A 214 -18.43 -1.51 5.33
CA ASN A 214 -19.85 -1.18 5.13
C ASN A 214 -20.81 -2.04 5.95
N GLU A 215 -20.48 -3.30 6.25
CA GLU A 215 -21.36 -4.17 7.04
C GLU A 215 -20.97 -4.20 8.50
N THR A 216 -19.70 -4.45 8.81
CA THR A 216 -19.25 -4.62 10.20
C THR A 216 -19.14 -3.28 10.92
N TRP A 217 -18.61 -2.25 10.26
CA TRP A 217 -18.51 -0.89 10.84
C TRP A 217 -19.71 0.00 10.49
N ASN A 218 -20.58 -0.47 9.58
CA ASN A 218 -21.80 0.22 9.20
C ASN A 218 -21.54 1.62 8.62
N TYR A 219 -20.41 1.79 7.94
CA TYR A 219 -20.06 3.02 7.20
C TYR A 219 -20.72 3.04 5.82
N SER A 220 -20.79 4.23 5.22
CA SER A 220 -21.36 4.44 3.89
C SER A 220 -20.31 4.67 2.79
N THR A 221 -19.08 4.22 3.02
CA THR A 221 -17.97 4.33 2.07
C THR A 221 -18.31 3.71 0.72
N LEU A 222 -18.07 4.47 -0.34
CA LEU A 222 -18.31 4.09 -1.73
C LEU A 222 -17.04 3.47 -2.30
N PHE A 223 -17.06 2.18 -2.58
CA PHE A 223 -15.94 1.47 -3.22
C PHE A 223 -16.15 1.37 -4.72
N VAL A 224 -15.07 1.50 -5.48
CA VAL A 224 -15.06 1.33 -6.94
C VAL A 224 -13.71 0.87 -7.45
N ARG A 225 -13.70 0.04 -8.49
CA ARG A 225 -12.47 -0.37 -9.18
C ARG A 225 -11.98 0.74 -10.08
N LEU A 226 -10.72 1.13 -9.92
CA LEU A 226 -10.13 2.15 -10.78
C LEU A 226 -10.07 1.67 -12.24
N SER A 227 -9.79 0.38 -12.47
CA SER A 227 -9.75 -0.22 -13.82
C SER A 227 -11.04 -0.09 -14.64
N GLU A 228 -12.19 0.02 -13.98
CA GLU A 228 -13.50 0.14 -14.64
C GLU A 228 -13.89 1.59 -14.93
N THR A 229 -13.17 2.56 -14.33
CA THR A 229 -13.58 3.97 -14.33
C THR A 229 -12.77 4.86 -15.27
N PHE A 230 -11.91 4.30 -16.12
CA PHE A 230 -11.04 5.11 -16.98
C PHE A 230 -11.81 6.06 -17.92
N THR A 231 -13.01 5.68 -18.35
CA THR A 231 -13.90 6.55 -19.14
C THR A 231 -14.36 7.80 -18.37
N VAL A 232 -14.51 7.72 -17.05
CA VAL A 232 -14.81 8.88 -16.19
C VAL A 232 -13.68 9.91 -16.25
N PHE A 233 -12.45 9.45 -16.52
CA PHE A 233 -11.22 10.24 -16.54
C PHE A 233 -10.71 10.53 -17.96
N GLU A 234 -11.52 10.29 -19.00
CA GLU A 234 -11.10 10.43 -20.39
C GLU A 234 -10.52 11.82 -20.68
N ASN A 235 -11.24 12.87 -20.28
CA ASN A 235 -10.81 14.25 -20.44
C ASN A 235 -9.53 14.55 -19.65
N GLY A 236 -9.34 13.91 -18.50
CA GLY A 236 -8.12 14.02 -17.69
C GLY A 236 -6.93 13.35 -18.36
N PHE A 237 -7.10 12.17 -18.94
CA PHE A 237 -6.07 11.53 -19.75
C PHE A 237 -5.70 12.39 -20.95
N THR A 238 -6.70 12.90 -21.69
CA THR A 238 -6.49 13.81 -22.81
C THR A 238 -5.67 15.01 -22.38
N PHE A 239 -6.07 15.67 -21.30
CA PHE A 239 -5.35 16.83 -20.76
C PHE A 239 -3.89 16.51 -20.40
N LEU A 240 -3.63 15.43 -19.66
CA LEU A 240 -2.28 15.07 -19.24
C LEU A 240 -1.39 14.69 -20.42
N ILE A 241 -1.92 14.00 -21.42
CA ILE A 241 -1.19 13.60 -22.62
C ILE A 241 -0.89 14.82 -23.50
N SER A 242 -1.87 15.71 -23.74
CA SER A 242 -1.66 16.95 -24.51
C SER A 242 -0.67 17.90 -23.83
N ASN A 243 -0.54 17.84 -22.50
CA ASN A 243 0.42 18.64 -21.72
C ASN A 243 1.66 17.86 -21.30
N SER A 244 2.02 16.79 -22.04
CA SER A 244 3.10 15.88 -21.63
C SER A 244 4.45 16.56 -21.47
N ASN A 245 4.77 17.57 -22.29
CA ASN A 245 6.03 18.30 -22.18
C ASN A 245 6.13 19.05 -20.85
N MET A 246 5.06 19.76 -20.46
CA MET A 246 5.01 20.46 -19.18
C MET A 246 5.04 19.49 -18.00
N TYR A 247 4.31 18.37 -18.11
CA TYR A 247 4.30 17.31 -17.10
C TYR A 247 5.70 16.70 -16.91
N SER A 248 6.36 16.26 -17.99
CA SER A 248 7.70 15.68 -17.97
C SER A 248 8.75 16.67 -17.46
N ASP A 249 8.68 17.93 -17.86
CA ASP A 249 9.58 18.96 -17.37
C ASP A 249 9.43 19.22 -15.88
N ALA A 250 8.20 19.24 -15.37
CA ALA A 250 7.93 19.39 -13.94
C ALA A 250 8.48 18.20 -13.14
N LEU A 251 8.27 16.96 -13.62
CA LEU A 251 8.82 15.76 -12.99
C LEU A 251 10.35 15.80 -12.92
N ARG A 252 11.02 16.10 -14.05
CA ARG A 252 12.48 16.18 -14.11
C ARG A 252 13.03 17.23 -13.15
N ARG A 253 12.39 18.39 -13.03
CA ARG A 253 12.78 19.45 -12.09
C ARG A 253 12.60 19.02 -10.63
N ALA A 254 11.46 18.41 -10.31
CA ALA A 254 11.19 17.92 -8.96
C ALA A 254 12.23 16.86 -8.54
N GLU A 255 12.53 15.92 -9.43
CA GLU A 255 13.52 14.88 -9.21
C GLU A 255 14.92 15.44 -8.96
N ASN A 256 15.40 16.32 -9.83
CA ASN A 256 16.71 16.99 -9.66
C ASN A 256 16.79 17.76 -8.33
N MET A 257 15.69 18.42 -7.95
CA MET A 257 15.59 19.15 -6.69
C MET A 257 15.73 18.22 -5.48
N PHE A 258 15.01 17.10 -5.43
CA PHE A 258 15.11 16.16 -4.31
C PHE A 258 16.45 15.42 -4.27
N MET A 259 16.94 14.97 -5.43
CA MET A 259 18.23 14.29 -5.53
C MET A 259 19.40 15.17 -5.09
N SER A 260 19.41 16.45 -5.46
CA SER A 260 20.46 17.40 -5.03
C SER A 260 20.50 17.62 -3.51
N HIS A 261 19.42 17.27 -2.80
CA HIS A 261 19.33 17.30 -1.34
C HIS A 261 19.44 15.90 -0.70
N GLY A 262 19.75 14.86 -1.47
CA GLY A 262 19.90 13.48 -0.98
C GLY A 262 18.59 12.82 -0.54
N ILE A 263 17.45 13.26 -1.09
CA ILE A 263 16.13 12.77 -0.69
C ILE A 263 15.57 11.83 -1.75
N ASP A 264 15.29 10.60 -1.32
CA ASP A 264 14.57 9.62 -2.11
C ASP A 264 13.05 9.80 -1.91
N THR A 265 12.36 10.13 -2.99
CA THR A 265 10.89 10.28 -2.99
C THR A 265 10.16 8.99 -3.37
N GLY A 266 10.89 7.92 -3.71
CA GLY A 266 10.35 6.69 -4.29
C GLY A 266 9.91 6.83 -5.74
N VAL A 267 10.02 8.03 -6.34
CA VAL A 267 9.77 8.26 -7.77
C VAL A 267 11.02 7.91 -8.56
N SER A 268 10.89 7.02 -9.56
CA SER A 268 12.03 6.62 -10.39
C SER A 268 12.66 7.81 -11.11
N SER A 269 13.99 7.80 -11.23
CA SER A 269 14.74 8.84 -11.93
C SER A 269 14.50 8.92 -13.45
N SER A 270 13.80 7.93 -13.99
CA SER A 270 13.40 7.89 -15.40
C SER A 270 11.93 8.23 -15.61
N SER A 271 11.20 8.58 -14.54
CA SER A 271 9.74 8.80 -14.62
C SER A 271 9.36 9.90 -15.61
N HIS A 272 10.19 10.93 -15.75
CA HIS A 272 9.99 12.04 -16.68
C HIS A 272 10.08 11.62 -18.17
N LEU A 273 10.67 10.47 -18.47
CA LEU A 273 10.78 9.91 -19.83
C LEU A 273 9.53 9.15 -20.27
N HIS A 274 8.59 8.93 -19.37
CA HIS A 274 7.42 8.10 -19.60
C HIS A 274 6.15 8.93 -19.76
N ALA A 275 5.21 8.41 -20.54
CA ALA A 275 3.87 8.96 -20.64
C ALA A 275 3.17 8.93 -19.26
N PRO A 276 2.23 9.85 -18.98
CA PRO A 276 1.45 9.85 -17.74
C PRO A 276 0.47 8.65 -17.64
N ALA A 277 0.42 7.78 -18.64
CA ALA A 277 -0.37 6.57 -18.64
C ALA A 277 0.47 5.33 -18.96
N TRP A 278 0.03 4.20 -18.45
CA TRP A 278 0.42 2.87 -18.93
C TRP A 278 -0.46 2.47 -20.11
N LEU A 279 0.11 1.77 -21.09
CA LEU A 279 -0.63 1.16 -22.20
C LEU A 279 -0.89 -0.31 -21.91
N HIS A 280 -2.14 -0.77 -22.01
CA HIS A 280 -2.53 -2.15 -21.73
C HIS A 280 -2.15 -3.07 -22.87
N CYS A 281 -1.66 -4.26 -22.53
CA CYS A 281 -1.35 -5.31 -23.48
C CYS A 281 -2.39 -6.43 -23.41
N LYS A 282 -2.71 -7.02 -24.56
CA LYS A 282 -3.63 -8.18 -24.66
C LYS A 282 -3.23 -9.40 -23.82
N CYS A 283 -1.96 -9.49 -23.38
CA CYS A 283 -1.52 -10.57 -22.48
C CYS A 283 -1.93 -10.36 -21.00
N GLY A 284 -2.66 -9.28 -20.69
CA GLY A 284 -3.10 -8.94 -19.33
C GLY A 284 -2.08 -8.16 -18.49
N SER A 285 -0.98 -7.74 -19.12
CA SER A 285 0.06 -6.87 -18.55
C SER A 285 -0.05 -5.45 -19.12
N LYS A 286 0.90 -4.58 -18.79
CA LYS A 286 0.97 -3.18 -19.28
C LYS A 286 2.39 -2.81 -19.74
N THR A 287 2.46 -1.73 -20.51
CA THR A 287 3.65 -1.20 -21.18
C THR A 287 4.00 0.15 -20.57
N SER A 288 5.28 0.32 -20.21
CA SER A 288 5.80 1.64 -19.80
C SER A 288 5.97 2.53 -21.03
N ALA A 289 4.86 3.08 -21.52
CA ALA A 289 4.82 3.78 -22.78
C ALA A 289 5.58 5.12 -22.71
N LYS A 290 6.17 5.51 -23.83
CA LYS A 290 6.70 6.84 -24.11
C LYS A 290 5.81 7.54 -25.12
N ILE A 291 5.79 8.87 -25.07
CA ILE A 291 5.14 9.70 -26.08
C ILE A 291 6.14 10.00 -27.19
N ALA A 292 5.70 9.84 -28.44
CA ALA A 292 6.47 10.19 -29.63
C ALA A 292 5.56 10.79 -30.69
N MET A 293 6.13 11.60 -31.59
CA MET A 293 5.46 12.07 -32.81
C MET A 293 5.87 11.17 -33.98
N LYS A 294 4.90 10.64 -34.71
CA LYS A 294 5.15 9.84 -35.92
C LYS A 294 4.20 10.30 -37.03
N ASN A 295 4.74 10.78 -38.14
CA ASN A 295 3.95 11.30 -39.27
C ASN A 295 2.94 12.37 -38.83
N SER A 296 3.35 13.28 -37.94
CA SER A 296 2.50 14.32 -37.32
C SER A 296 1.41 13.81 -36.37
N ASP A 297 1.29 12.51 -36.16
CA ASP A 297 0.41 11.94 -35.15
C ASP A 297 1.15 11.71 -33.82
N LEU A 298 0.41 11.85 -32.73
CA LEU A 298 0.85 11.51 -31.38
C LEU A 298 0.71 10.00 -31.14
N VAL A 299 1.78 9.36 -30.70
CA VAL A 299 1.84 7.91 -30.49
C VAL A 299 2.35 7.57 -29.09
N LEU A 300 1.70 6.62 -28.44
CA LEU A 300 2.20 5.93 -27.24
C LEU A 300 2.83 4.59 -27.64
N ALA A 301 4.10 4.39 -27.31
CA ALA A 301 4.80 3.16 -27.67
C ALA A 301 5.75 2.65 -26.58
N GLY A 302 5.97 1.33 -26.56
CA GLY A 302 7.00 0.67 -25.76
C GLY A 302 6.80 -0.85 -25.64
N PRO A 303 7.78 -1.57 -25.09
CA PRO A 303 7.69 -3.01 -24.90
C PRO A 303 6.80 -3.37 -23.70
N CYS A 304 5.98 -4.41 -23.86
CA CYS A 304 5.19 -4.96 -22.75
C CYS A 304 6.07 -5.55 -21.66
N MET A 305 5.77 -5.26 -20.38
CA MET A 305 6.55 -5.74 -19.24
C MET A 305 6.59 -7.28 -19.14
N SER A 306 5.50 -7.95 -19.52
CA SER A 306 5.42 -9.41 -19.52
C SER A 306 5.90 -10.04 -20.82
N CYS A 307 5.18 -9.87 -21.93
CA CYS A 307 5.43 -10.62 -23.17
C CYS A 307 6.53 -10.03 -24.07
N LYS A 308 7.10 -8.87 -23.69
CA LYS A 308 8.14 -8.13 -24.41
C LYS A 308 7.78 -7.67 -25.83
N LYS A 309 6.57 -7.96 -26.32
CA LYS A 309 6.08 -7.46 -27.61
C LYS A 309 5.93 -5.94 -27.56
N GLU A 310 6.36 -5.28 -28.63
CA GLU A 310 6.17 -3.84 -28.79
C GLU A 310 4.67 -3.53 -28.87
N GLN A 311 4.22 -2.56 -28.08
CA GLN A 311 2.86 -2.04 -28.12
C GLN A 311 2.92 -0.63 -28.69
N VAL A 312 2.01 -0.32 -29.61
CA VAL A 312 1.91 0.99 -30.25
C VAL A 312 0.44 1.38 -30.28
N LEU A 313 0.13 2.59 -29.82
CA LEU A 313 -1.19 3.18 -29.86
C LEU A 313 -1.06 4.57 -30.49
N ASN A 314 -1.60 4.72 -31.70
CA ASN A 314 -1.73 6.02 -32.37
C ASN A 314 -2.96 6.73 -31.80
N LEU A 315 -2.75 7.92 -31.25
CA LEU A 315 -3.80 8.78 -30.69
C LEU A 315 -4.28 9.86 -31.68
N GLY A 316 -3.64 9.96 -32.85
CA GLY A 316 -3.98 10.93 -33.89
C GLY A 316 -3.38 12.30 -33.66
N ASN A 317 -4.05 13.33 -34.16
CA ASN A 317 -3.56 14.71 -34.12
C ASN A 317 -3.51 15.23 -32.67
N PRO A 318 -2.36 15.72 -32.17
CA PRO A 318 -2.23 16.25 -30.81
C PRO A 318 -3.09 17.50 -30.53
N GLU A 319 -3.45 18.29 -31.56
CA GLU A 319 -4.28 19.50 -31.42
C GLU A 319 -5.77 19.17 -31.19
N ASN A 320 -6.21 17.98 -31.60
CA ASN A 320 -7.59 17.52 -31.46
C ASN A 320 -7.63 16.08 -30.97
N LEU A 321 -7.03 15.86 -29.80
CA LEU A 321 -6.89 14.54 -29.20
C LEU A 321 -8.23 14.07 -28.62
N ASP A 322 -8.77 12.99 -29.18
CA ASP A 322 -9.96 12.30 -28.68
C ASP A 322 -9.58 10.86 -28.31
N LEU A 323 -9.71 10.54 -27.02
CA LEU A 323 -9.36 9.22 -26.49
C LEU A 323 -10.53 8.24 -26.49
N GLY A 324 -11.76 8.63 -26.87
CA GLY A 324 -13.00 7.91 -26.59
C GLY A 324 -12.91 6.38 -26.68
N GLN A 325 -12.47 5.85 -27.82
CA GLN A 325 -12.34 4.40 -28.02
C GLN A 325 -11.05 3.77 -27.47
N PHE A 326 -10.08 4.55 -27.02
CA PHE A 326 -8.77 4.10 -26.55
C PHE A 326 -8.58 4.20 -25.05
N VAL A 327 -9.42 4.96 -24.34
CA VAL A 327 -9.29 5.20 -22.90
C VAL A 327 -9.27 3.90 -22.08
N HIS A 328 -10.02 2.87 -22.51
CA HIS A 328 -10.03 1.54 -21.86
C HIS A 328 -8.72 0.75 -22.03
N LYS A 329 -7.80 1.20 -22.88
CA LYS A 329 -6.46 0.62 -23.07
C LYS A 329 -5.41 1.35 -22.25
N LEU A 330 -5.80 2.35 -21.46
CA LEU A 330 -4.92 3.16 -20.66
C LEU A 330 -5.18 2.91 -19.18
N SER A 331 -4.17 3.14 -18.36
CA SER A 331 -4.36 3.28 -16.92
C SER A 331 -3.39 4.31 -16.36
N PRO A 332 -3.75 5.05 -15.31
CA PRO A 332 -2.90 6.11 -14.79
C PRO A 332 -1.68 5.52 -14.07
N ARG A 333 -0.58 6.29 -14.07
CA ARG A 333 0.54 6.07 -13.15
C ARG A 333 0.20 6.65 -11.76
N ALA A 334 1.02 6.35 -10.76
CA ALA A 334 0.80 6.79 -9.37
C ALA A 334 0.60 8.31 -9.23
N ILE A 335 1.46 9.15 -9.83
CA ILE A 335 1.35 10.62 -9.76
C ILE A 335 0.10 11.16 -10.49
N PRO A 336 -0.26 10.67 -11.69
CA PRO A 336 -1.50 11.02 -12.38
C PRO A 336 -2.79 10.72 -11.62
N ILE A 337 -2.85 9.69 -10.76
CA ILE A 337 -4.07 9.34 -10.01
C ILE A 337 -4.65 10.55 -9.22
N PRO A 338 -3.91 11.18 -8.29
CA PRO A 338 -4.43 12.34 -7.55
C PRO A 338 -4.73 13.54 -8.46
N LEU A 339 -4.00 13.73 -9.57
CA LEU A 339 -4.28 14.80 -10.53
C LEU A 339 -5.63 14.60 -11.24
N LEU A 340 -5.90 13.37 -11.69
CA LEU A 340 -7.17 13.01 -12.33
C LEU A 340 -8.33 13.15 -11.35
N LEU A 341 -8.17 12.65 -10.12
CA LEU A 341 -9.20 12.77 -9.09
C LEU A 341 -9.51 14.24 -8.74
N ALA A 342 -8.48 15.08 -8.60
CA ALA A 342 -8.64 16.50 -8.33
C ALA A 342 -9.37 17.23 -9.46
N ARG A 343 -8.92 17.03 -10.71
CA ARG A 343 -9.46 17.73 -11.88
C ARG A 343 -10.85 17.23 -12.29
N ASP A 344 -11.01 15.92 -12.39
CA ASP A 344 -12.17 15.33 -13.07
C ASP A 344 -13.31 15.00 -12.09
N LEU A 345 -13.01 14.80 -10.80
CA LEU A 345 -14.02 14.57 -9.76
C LEU A 345 -14.14 15.74 -8.76
N GLY A 346 -13.25 16.72 -8.80
CA GLY A 346 -13.30 17.88 -7.89
C GLY A 346 -13.28 17.46 -6.43
N ILE A 347 -12.38 16.54 -6.07
CA ILE A 347 -12.31 16.00 -4.71
C ILE A 347 -11.90 17.09 -3.72
N SER A 348 -12.36 16.97 -2.48
CA SER A 348 -12.14 17.95 -1.41
C SER A 348 -10.94 17.59 -0.53
N CYS A 349 -10.64 16.29 -0.45
CA CYS A 349 -9.57 15.73 0.36
C CYS A 349 -9.04 14.44 -0.30
N TYR A 350 -7.72 14.26 -0.27
CA TYR A 350 -7.05 13.02 -0.64
C TYR A 350 -6.31 12.46 0.58
N ALA A 351 -6.69 11.27 1.02
CA ALA A 351 -6.10 10.61 2.17
C ALA A 351 -5.19 9.46 1.75
N SER A 352 -3.96 9.45 2.29
CA SER A 352 -2.91 8.49 1.95
C SER A 352 -2.19 8.00 3.21
N GLY A 353 -1.59 6.81 3.14
CA GLY A 353 -0.59 6.41 4.12
C GLY A 353 0.72 7.20 3.95
N THR A 354 1.57 7.17 4.98
CA THR A 354 2.92 7.79 4.97
C THR A 354 3.80 7.35 3.80
N GLY A 355 3.63 6.11 3.31
CA GLY A 355 4.34 5.60 2.13
C GLY A 355 4.03 6.35 0.83
N GLY A 356 2.94 7.13 0.77
CA GLY A 356 2.56 7.90 -0.42
C GLY A 356 3.09 9.34 -0.46
N ILE A 357 3.69 9.84 0.62
CA ILE A 357 4.11 11.25 0.71
C ILE A 357 5.06 11.62 -0.43
N GLY A 358 6.05 10.76 -0.73
CA GLY A 358 7.07 11.06 -1.72
C GLY A 358 6.50 11.40 -3.10
N TYR A 359 5.59 10.58 -3.63
CA TYR A 359 4.96 10.86 -4.92
C TYR A 359 3.92 12.00 -4.85
N LEU A 360 3.29 12.22 -3.69
CA LEU A 360 2.33 13.32 -3.51
C LEU A 360 3.00 14.69 -3.51
N VAL A 361 4.18 14.81 -2.89
CA VAL A 361 4.98 16.05 -2.95
C VAL A 361 5.40 16.35 -4.39
N VAL A 362 5.88 15.34 -5.12
CA VAL A 362 6.21 15.48 -6.56
C VAL A 362 4.96 15.85 -7.36
N GLY A 363 3.83 15.19 -7.07
CA GLY A 363 2.53 15.47 -7.69
C GLY A 363 2.07 16.91 -7.47
N ASN A 364 2.34 17.51 -6.30
CA ASN A 364 2.03 18.90 -6.00
C ASN A 364 2.85 19.90 -6.84
N ILE A 365 4.12 19.59 -7.12
CA ILE A 365 4.94 20.41 -8.02
C ILE A 365 4.38 20.33 -9.46
N VAL A 366 4.03 19.13 -9.90
CA VAL A 366 3.43 18.90 -11.22
C VAL A 366 2.07 19.58 -11.35
N SER A 367 1.22 19.49 -10.33
CA SER A 367 -0.12 20.08 -10.34
C SER A 367 -0.07 21.60 -10.48
N LYS A 368 0.80 22.28 -9.72
CA LYS A 368 1.04 23.72 -9.83
C LYS A 368 1.49 24.11 -11.23
N LYS A 369 2.38 23.33 -11.84
CA LYS A 369 2.85 23.60 -13.21
C LYS A 369 1.74 23.42 -14.25
N LEU A 370 0.83 22.48 -14.04
CA LEU A 370 -0.31 22.21 -14.92
C LEU A 370 -1.56 23.04 -14.61
N GLY A 371 -1.54 23.88 -13.57
CA GLY A 371 -2.72 24.65 -13.14
C GLY A 371 -3.83 23.79 -12.52
N ILE A 372 -3.50 22.61 -12.00
CA ILE A 372 -4.46 21.74 -11.30
C ILE A 372 -4.42 22.08 -9.80
N GLY A 373 -5.55 22.50 -9.24
CA GLY A 373 -5.69 22.67 -7.80
C GLY A 373 -5.81 21.33 -7.10
N LEU A 374 -4.76 20.92 -6.36
CA LEU A 374 -4.85 19.72 -5.52
C LEU A 374 -5.70 19.99 -4.28
N PRO A 375 -6.44 18.97 -3.80
CA PRO A 375 -7.19 19.06 -2.56
C PRO A 375 -6.26 19.08 -1.34
N LEU A 376 -6.87 19.23 -0.16
CA LEU A 376 -6.21 18.91 1.10
C LEU A 376 -5.66 17.48 1.06
N VAL A 377 -4.41 17.29 1.46
CA VAL A 377 -3.79 15.97 1.61
C VAL A 377 -3.75 15.59 3.08
N LEU A 378 -4.28 14.42 3.40
CA LEU A 378 -4.16 13.80 4.71
C LEU A 378 -3.19 12.63 4.67
N VAL A 379 -2.43 12.50 5.74
CA VAL A 379 -1.47 11.42 5.91
C VAL A 379 -1.73 10.76 7.25
N TRP A 380 -1.78 9.43 7.27
CA TRP A 380 -1.79 8.66 8.51
C TRP A 380 -0.70 7.58 8.56
N PRO A 381 -0.22 7.22 9.76
CA PRO A 381 0.74 6.14 9.92
C PRO A 381 0.06 4.79 9.73
N SER A 382 0.77 3.89 9.06
CA SER A 382 0.38 2.49 8.91
C SER A 382 0.56 1.67 10.19
N ARG A 383 1.39 2.15 11.12
CA ARG A 383 1.78 1.46 12.35
C ARG A 383 0.98 1.99 13.54
N ASP A 384 0.47 1.05 14.33
CA ASP A 384 -0.15 1.28 15.63
C ASP A 384 0.70 0.66 16.74
N ILE A 385 0.43 1.03 17.99
CA ILE A 385 1.13 0.55 19.18
C ILE A 385 0.14 -0.25 20.02
N TYR A 386 0.40 -1.54 20.23
CA TYR A 386 -0.50 -2.40 20.98
C TYR A 386 0.20 -3.68 21.43
N LYS A 387 -0.43 -4.42 22.35
CA LYS A 387 0.05 -5.71 22.86
C LYS A 387 -0.82 -6.86 22.37
N GLY A 388 -0.60 -7.29 21.12
CA GLY A 388 -1.22 -8.48 20.55
C GLY A 388 -0.44 -9.76 20.87
N ILE A 389 -0.85 -10.90 20.29
CA ILE A 389 -0.17 -12.20 20.41
C ILE A 389 1.33 -12.07 20.13
N GLY A 390 1.69 -11.57 18.94
CA GLY A 390 3.09 -11.52 18.51
C GLY A 390 3.94 -10.53 19.30
N GLN A 391 3.38 -9.36 19.65
CA GLN A 391 4.07 -8.37 20.48
C GLN A 391 4.26 -8.86 21.92
N SER A 392 3.27 -9.58 22.47
CA SER A 392 3.35 -10.14 23.83
C SER A 392 4.38 -11.26 23.90
N GLU A 393 4.45 -12.12 22.89
CA GLU A 393 5.49 -13.15 22.79
C GLU A 393 6.89 -12.54 22.61
N ALA A 394 7.01 -11.49 21.80
CA ALA A 394 8.25 -10.76 21.64
C ALA A 394 8.71 -10.16 22.97
N ALA A 395 7.81 -9.46 23.67
CA ALA A 395 8.09 -8.88 24.99
C ALA A 395 8.47 -9.95 26.04
N ALA A 396 7.80 -11.09 26.05
CA ALA A 396 8.13 -12.20 26.95
C ALA A 396 9.48 -12.88 26.61
N SER A 397 9.93 -12.77 25.36
CA SER A 397 11.21 -13.32 24.89
C SER A 397 12.38 -12.33 25.02
N MET A 398 12.11 -11.07 25.40
CA MET A 398 13.14 -10.06 25.59
C MET A 398 13.90 -10.29 26.89
N SER A 399 15.22 -10.43 26.79
CA SER A 399 16.13 -10.54 27.94
C SER A 399 16.57 -9.17 28.50
N THR A 400 16.31 -8.09 27.77
CA THR A 400 16.76 -6.73 28.11
C THR A 400 15.66 -5.72 27.76
N GLU A 401 15.66 -4.57 28.45
CA GLU A 401 14.67 -3.49 28.20
C GLU A 401 14.85 -2.82 26.83
N ASN A 402 16.06 -2.88 26.24
CA ASN A 402 16.36 -2.27 24.93
C ASN A 402 17.00 -3.29 23.97
N ASN A 403 16.14 -3.95 23.19
CA ASN A 403 16.56 -4.97 22.23
C ASN A 403 17.44 -4.44 21.09
N ASP A 404 17.31 -3.17 20.70
CA ASP A 404 18.10 -2.59 19.62
C ASP A 404 19.56 -2.36 20.06
N LEU A 405 19.77 -1.81 21.26
CA LEU A 405 21.11 -1.70 21.84
C LEU A 405 21.73 -3.07 22.09
N TYR A 406 20.93 -4.03 22.55
CA TYR A 406 21.39 -5.40 22.73
C TYR A 406 21.83 -6.04 21.41
N LEU A 407 21.04 -5.90 20.34
CA LEU A 407 21.39 -6.40 19.01
C LEU A 407 22.68 -5.76 18.47
N GLN A 408 22.83 -4.45 18.59
CA GLN A 408 24.08 -3.75 18.20
C GLN A 408 25.29 -4.30 18.96
N SER A 409 25.14 -4.58 20.26
CA SER A 409 26.23 -5.17 21.05
C SER A 409 26.63 -6.57 20.57
N LEU A 410 25.65 -7.39 20.20
CA LEU A 410 25.87 -8.74 19.68
C LEU A 410 26.49 -8.73 18.28
N GLU A 411 26.06 -7.81 17.41
CA GLU A 411 26.64 -7.62 16.08
C GLU A 411 28.12 -7.24 16.18
N LYS A 412 28.46 -6.30 17.08
CA LYS A 412 29.85 -5.95 17.38
C LYS A 412 30.64 -7.17 17.87
N GLN A 413 30.09 -7.92 18.82
CA GLN A 413 30.73 -9.14 19.33
C GLN A 413 30.95 -10.18 18.21
N ASN A 414 30.00 -10.35 17.29
CA ASN A 414 30.16 -11.25 16.15
C ASN A 414 31.30 -10.81 15.21
N VAL A 415 31.47 -9.50 14.98
CA VAL A 415 32.60 -8.96 14.20
C VAL A 415 33.92 -9.23 14.90
N GLU A 416 34.01 -9.03 16.22
CA GLU A 416 35.21 -9.34 17.01
C GLU A 416 35.60 -10.83 16.91
N TYR A 417 34.62 -11.74 16.89
CA TYR A 417 34.88 -13.16 16.61
C TYR A 417 35.40 -13.41 15.20
N GLU A 418 34.86 -12.74 14.18
CA GLU A 418 35.35 -12.87 12.80
C GLU A 418 36.80 -12.40 12.67
N GLU A 419 37.15 -11.30 13.33
CA GLU A 419 38.52 -10.77 13.39
C GLU A 419 39.48 -11.72 14.10
N ARG A 420 39.03 -12.44 15.14
CA ARG A 420 39.84 -13.47 15.82
C ARG A 420 39.98 -14.76 15.01
N ILE A 421 38.94 -15.17 14.28
CA ILE A 421 38.89 -16.42 13.50
C ILE A 421 39.70 -16.30 12.20
N LYS A 422 39.62 -15.16 11.50
CA LYS A 422 40.28 -14.96 10.19
C LYS A 422 41.79 -15.28 10.22
N PRO A 423 42.61 -14.75 11.15
CA PRO A 423 44.03 -15.09 11.25
C PRO A 423 44.29 -16.57 11.49
N LEU A 424 43.45 -17.24 12.29
CA LEU A 424 43.59 -18.66 12.59
C LEU A 424 43.26 -19.53 11.37
N LEU A 425 42.33 -19.11 10.52
CA LEU A 425 42.05 -19.77 9.23
C LEU A 425 43.24 -19.61 8.27
N SER A 426 43.85 -18.43 8.20
CA SER A 426 45.08 -18.23 7.39
C SER A 426 46.22 -19.13 7.90
N LYS A 427 46.44 -19.16 9.21
CA LYS A 427 47.46 -20.03 9.85
C LYS A 427 47.19 -21.51 9.63
N ARG A 428 45.91 -21.93 9.59
CA ARG A 428 45.54 -23.32 9.26
C ARG A 428 45.96 -23.68 7.85
N THR A 429 45.66 -22.81 6.87
CA THR A 429 46.02 -23.03 5.46
C THR A 429 47.53 -23.14 5.29
N GLU A 430 48.30 -22.32 6.01
CA GLU A 430 49.76 -22.38 6.02
C GLU A 430 50.27 -23.69 6.61
N ARG A 431 49.79 -24.11 7.79
CA ARG A 431 50.20 -25.36 8.44
C ARG A 431 49.87 -26.61 7.64
N VAL A 432 48.74 -26.61 6.94
CA VAL A 432 48.38 -27.68 6.00
C VAL A 432 49.42 -27.77 4.86
N ARG A 433 49.92 -26.63 4.38
CA ARG A 433 50.94 -26.59 3.32
C ARG A 433 52.32 -27.04 3.81
N THR A 434 52.67 -26.73 5.05
CA THR A 434 53.99 -27.07 5.64
C THR A 434 54.06 -28.44 6.31
N GLY A 435 52.93 -29.15 6.43
CA GLY A 435 52.86 -30.46 7.10
C GLY A 435 52.93 -30.37 8.63
N GLU A 436 52.65 -29.20 9.20
CA GLU A 436 52.71 -28.96 10.64
C GLU A 436 51.50 -29.54 11.39
N PRO A 437 51.66 -29.91 12.68
CA PRO A 437 50.55 -30.36 13.53
C PRO A 437 49.44 -29.30 13.67
N LEU A 438 48.19 -29.75 13.51
CA LEU A 438 47.00 -28.90 13.52
C LEU A 438 46.19 -28.94 14.82
N GLY A 439 46.44 -29.89 15.72
CA GLY A 439 45.55 -30.21 16.85
C GLY A 439 45.11 -28.99 17.67
N GLU A 440 46.06 -28.26 18.26
CA GLU A 440 45.78 -27.08 19.10
C GLU A 440 45.08 -25.95 18.32
N LEU A 441 45.48 -25.73 17.07
CA LEU A 441 44.88 -24.70 16.21
C LEU A 441 43.42 -25.02 15.88
N LEU A 442 43.12 -26.30 15.61
CA LEU A 442 41.77 -26.76 15.33
C LEU A 442 40.88 -26.69 16.57
N SER A 443 41.38 -27.06 17.75
CA SER A 443 40.64 -26.92 19.01
C SER A 443 40.27 -25.45 19.27
N ARG A 444 41.23 -24.53 19.15
CA ARG A 444 40.98 -23.09 19.33
C ARG A 444 40.01 -22.51 18.29
N LEU A 445 40.13 -22.95 17.02
CA LEU A 445 39.18 -22.58 15.97
C LEU A 445 37.77 -23.11 16.25
N PHE A 446 37.67 -24.33 16.79
CA PHE A 446 36.40 -24.95 17.14
C PHE A 446 35.72 -24.19 18.27
N GLU A 447 36.41 -23.91 19.37
CA GLU A 447 35.91 -23.12 20.51
C GLU A 447 35.38 -21.75 20.05
N LEU A 448 36.20 -21.00 19.30
CA LEU A 448 35.81 -19.68 18.80
C LEU A 448 34.59 -19.73 17.87
N LYS A 449 34.47 -20.79 17.05
CA LYS A 449 33.31 -20.98 16.18
C LYS A 449 32.06 -21.38 16.94
N GLU A 450 32.19 -22.17 18.00
CA GLU A 450 31.06 -22.49 18.88
C GLU A 450 30.56 -21.25 19.62
N GLU A 451 31.47 -20.45 20.21
CA GLU A 451 31.10 -19.18 20.83
C GLU A 451 30.44 -18.21 19.84
N GLN A 452 31.00 -18.09 18.63
CA GLN A 452 30.41 -17.28 17.56
C GLN A 452 29.02 -17.79 17.14
N ARG A 453 28.80 -19.11 17.10
CA ARG A 453 27.48 -19.69 16.81
C ARG A 453 26.46 -19.29 17.87
N GLU A 454 26.85 -19.29 19.14
CA GLU A 454 25.99 -18.81 20.24
C GLU A 454 25.64 -17.33 20.10
N VAL A 455 26.61 -16.48 19.76
CA VAL A 455 26.34 -15.05 19.46
C VAL A 455 25.37 -14.91 18.29
N ARG A 456 25.60 -15.64 17.18
CA ARG A 456 24.70 -15.61 16.01
C ARG A 456 23.29 -16.11 16.31
N ARG A 457 23.13 -17.09 17.21
CA ARG A 457 21.82 -17.53 17.70
C ARG A 457 21.11 -16.43 18.49
N LYS A 458 21.83 -15.69 19.33
CA LYS A 458 21.30 -14.53 20.06
C LYS A 458 20.92 -13.40 19.12
N ILE A 459 21.75 -13.09 18.12
CA ILE A 459 21.44 -12.12 17.04
C ILE A 459 20.13 -12.51 16.36
N SER A 460 20.02 -13.75 15.87
CA SER A 460 18.80 -14.22 15.21
C SER A 460 17.56 -14.11 16.11
N THR A 461 17.69 -14.35 17.41
CA THR A 461 16.59 -14.21 18.37
C THR A 461 16.21 -12.74 18.57
N ALA A 462 17.18 -11.86 18.77
CA ALA A 462 16.96 -10.43 18.92
C ALA A 462 16.36 -9.82 17.64
N GLU A 463 16.78 -10.25 16.45
CA GLU A 463 16.18 -9.85 15.17
C GLU A 463 14.72 -10.27 15.06
N LYS A 464 14.38 -11.52 15.44
CA LYS A 464 12.97 -12.00 15.44
C LYS A 464 12.10 -11.14 16.35
N ILE A 465 12.58 -10.84 17.55
CA ILE A 465 11.89 -10.00 18.53
C ILE A 465 11.68 -8.59 17.96
N ARG A 466 12.74 -7.97 17.42
CA ARG A 466 12.68 -6.65 16.79
C ARG A 466 11.66 -6.62 15.66
N ASN A 467 11.71 -7.61 14.77
CA ASN A 467 10.82 -7.69 13.62
C ASN A 467 9.37 -7.89 14.06
N ALA A 468 9.08 -8.79 15.01
CA ALA A 468 7.73 -9.01 15.54
C ALA A 468 7.18 -7.77 16.25
N GLY A 469 8.01 -7.04 17.02
CA GLY A 469 7.60 -5.83 17.73
C GLY A 469 7.44 -4.59 16.81
N ASN A 470 8.18 -4.53 15.71
CA ASN A 470 8.18 -3.40 14.78
C ASN A 470 7.33 -3.58 13.52
N LEU A 471 6.75 -4.77 13.32
CA LEU A 471 5.91 -5.06 12.16
C LEU A 471 4.66 -4.16 12.13
N SER A 472 4.36 -3.59 10.96
CA SER A 472 2.99 -3.13 10.66
C SER A 472 2.24 -4.35 10.14
N PRO A 473 1.29 -4.94 10.88
CA PRO A 473 0.68 -6.20 10.47
C PRO A 473 -0.45 -6.00 9.45
N CYS A 474 -0.82 -7.10 8.80
CA CYS A 474 -2.05 -7.21 8.03
C CYS A 474 -3.29 -7.12 8.96
N PHE A 475 -4.47 -6.82 8.40
CA PHE A 475 -5.68 -6.61 9.20
C PHE A 475 -6.12 -7.83 10.03
N ILE A 476 -5.69 -9.04 9.65
CA ILE A 476 -5.96 -10.26 10.43
C ILE A 476 -5.47 -10.12 11.88
N ASP A 477 -4.32 -9.48 12.11
CA ASP A 477 -3.79 -9.33 13.47
C ASP A 477 -4.76 -8.55 14.35
N TYR A 478 -5.29 -7.42 13.86
CA TYR A 478 -6.28 -6.64 14.58
C TYR A 478 -7.60 -7.39 14.75
N ALA A 479 -8.07 -8.06 13.70
CA ALA A 479 -9.30 -8.82 13.74
C ALA A 479 -9.24 -9.95 14.77
N VAL A 480 -8.12 -10.66 14.86
CA VAL A 480 -7.92 -11.74 15.84
C VAL A 480 -7.76 -11.20 17.25
N ASN A 481 -6.84 -10.24 17.47
CA ASN A 481 -6.49 -9.76 18.80
C ASN A 481 -7.63 -8.97 19.46
N PHE A 482 -8.36 -8.16 18.69
CA PHE A 482 -9.32 -7.19 19.24
C PHE A 482 -10.76 -7.44 18.78
N GLY A 483 -10.96 -8.10 17.64
CA GLY A 483 -12.24 -8.15 16.95
C GLY A 483 -12.47 -6.90 16.09
N MET A 484 -13.08 -7.09 14.90
CA MET A 484 -13.23 -6.03 13.90
C MET A 484 -13.92 -4.77 14.43
N ALA A 485 -15.01 -4.91 15.21
CA ALA A 485 -15.78 -3.77 15.73
C ALA A 485 -15.04 -2.99 16.83
N ARG A 486 -14.25 -3.69 17.66
CA ARG A 486 -13.44 -3.01 18.70
C ARG A 486 -12.28 -2.26 18.08
N THR A 487 -11.68 -2.81 17.01
CA THR A 487 -10.61 -2.14 16.24
C THR A 487 -11.06 -0.81 15.68
N GLU A 488 -12.21 -0.75 15.00
CA GLU A 488 -12.77 0.52 14.50
C GLU A 488 -12.98 1.52 15.62
N ARG A 489 -13.57 1.08 16.74
CA ARG A 489 -13.84 1.97 17.87
C ARG A 489 -12.56 2.56 18.46
N ALA A 490 -11.49 1.78 18.53
CA ALA A 490 -10.19 2.25 18.99
C ALA A 490 -9.61 3.33 18.06
N TRP A 491 -9.57 3.06 16.75
CA TRP A 491 -9.11 4.02 15.75
C TRP A 491 -9.94 5.31 15.77
N LYS A 492 -11.26 5.19 15.79
CA LYS A 492 -12.17 6.33 15.85
C LYS A 492 -12.00 7.15 17.12
N ASN A 493 -11.88 6.50 18.27
CA ASN A 493 -11.70 7.19 19.55
C ASN A 493 -10.39 7.97 19.59
N HIS A 494 -9.31 7.43 19.02
CA HIS A 494 -8.04 8.13 18.93
C HIS A 494 -8.19 9.43 18.12
N LEU A 495 -8.81 9.35 16.94
CA LEU A 495 -9.03 10.53 16.08
C LEU A 495 -9.93 11.58 16.73
N VAL A 496 -10.98 11.16 17.46
CA VAL A 496 -11.94 12.08 18.08
C VAL A 496 -11.42 12.72 19.36
N LYS A 497 -10.52 12.04 20.11
CA LYS A 497 -9.93 12.57 21.36
C LYS A 497 -8.68 13.42 21.12
N ASP A 498 -8.60 14.08 19.97
CA ASP A 498 -7.50 14.96 19.57
C ASP A 498 -6.16 14.24 19.34
N GLY A 499 -6.20 12.96 18.97
CA GLY A 499 -5.02 12.24 18.49
C GLY A 499 -4.46 12.87 17.20
N GLY A 500 -3.13 12.93 17.11
CA GLY A 500 -2.45 13.43 15.92
C GLY A 500 -2.70 12.51 14.71
N LEU A 501 -3.01 13.08 13.55
CA LEU A 501 -3.19 12.33 12.29
C LEU A 501 -1.93 11.55 11.92
N ALA A 502 -0.75 12.06 12.28
CA ALA A 502 0.54 11.44 12.06
C ALA A 502 1.00 10.51 13.21
N SER A 503 0.21 10.38 14.29
CA SER A 503 0.57 9.60 15.48
C SER A 503 0.02 8.16 15.40
N PRO A 504 0.77 7.15 15.88
CA PRO A 504 0.26 5.78 16.01
C PRO A 504 -0.97 5.72 16.91
N VAL A 505 -1.91 4.82 16.61
CA VAL A 505 -3.02 4.54 17.54
C VAL A 505 -2.54 3.58 18.62
N GLU A 506 -2.83 3.91 19.87
CA GLU A 506 -2.58 3.04 21.03
C GLU A 506 -3.85 2.24 21.38
N PHE A 507 -3.72 0.92 21.52
CA PHE A 507 -4.83 0.00 21.86
C PHE A 507 -4.81 -0.49 23.31
#